data_AF-A0A834EB42-F1
#
_entry.id   AF-A0A834EB42-F1
#
_cell.length_a   1.000
_cell.length_b   1.000
_cell.length_c   1.000
_cell.angle_alpha   90.00
_cell.angle_beta   90.00
_cell.angle_gamma   90.00
#
_symmetry.space_group_name_H-M   'P 1'
#
loop_
_entity.id
_entity.type
_entity.pdbx_description
1 polymer ?
#
loop_
_entity_poly.entity_id
_entity_poly.type
_entity_poly.pdbx_seq_one_letter_code
_entity_poly.pdbx_strand_id
1 'polypeptide(L)'
;MAELQGLVERLEQAVSRLELLSEVSHRPPENCGELNGVNGGVAPSVEAFDKLMNNMVAEFLKKSKILAGDVETHAEMVHSAFQAQRAFLLMASQYQQPQENDVTALLKPISEKIQEIQTFREKNRGSTMFNHLSAVSESIPALGWIAVSPKPGPYVKEMNDAATFYTNRVLKDYKHSDLRHVDWVKSYLNIWSELQAYIKEHHTTGLTWSKTEYQEDRNDLVISETELKQVAYIFKCNKSTLQMKGKINSITIDNCKKFALVFDNVVGIVEVINSKDIQMQVMGKVPTISINKTEGCHVYLSEDALDCEIVSAKSSEMNILIPQGGDYREFPVPEQFKTTWDGSKLVTEPAEIMA
;
A
#
# COMPACT_ATOMS: atom_id res chain seq x y z
N MET A 1 41.34 11.63 -8.72
CA MET A 1 41.46 10.85 -7.45
C MET A 1 41.55 11.75 -6.22
N ALA A 2 42.29 12.88 -6.25
CA ALA A 2 42.34 13.81 -5.12
C ALA A 2 41.00 14.53 -4.80
N GLU A 3 40.18 14.85 -5.80
CA GLU A 3 38.86 15.48 -5.57
C GLU A 3 37.84 14.54 -4.90
N LEU A 4 37.90 13.23 -5.17
CA LEU A 4 37.00 12.25 -4.57
C LEU A 4 37.31 12.03 -3.09
N GLN A 5 38.60 12.07 -2.74
CA GLN A 5 39.06 12.00 -1.36
C GLN A 5 38.58 13.22 -0.55
N GLY A 6 38.65 14.42 -1.15
CA GLY A 6 38.18 15.65 -0.51
C GLY A 6 36.66 15.72 -0.32
N LEU A 7 35.89 15.07 -1.20
CA LEU A 7 34.43 14.94 -1.04
C LEU A 7 34.05 13.97 0.08
N VAL A 8 34.79 12.86 0.22
CA VAL A 8 34.57 11.88 1.30
C VAL A 8 34.92 12.49 2.67
N GLU A 9 36.03 13.21 2.80
CA GLU A 9 36.40 13.87 4.07
C GLU A 9 35.37 14.94 4.49
N ARG A 10 34.80 15.67 3.53
CA ARG A 10 33.74 16.65 3.80
C ARG A 10 32.44 15.97 4.24
N LEU A 11 32.11 14.83 3.67
CA LEU A 11 30.93 14.04 4.03
C LEU A 11 31.07 13.46 5.44
N GLU A 12 32.23 12.92 5.79
CA GLU A 12 32.53 12.40 7.13
C GLU A 12 32.44 13.49 8.20
N GLN A 13 32.95 14.71 7.92
CA GLN A 13 32.81 15.84 8.84
C GLN A 13 31.36 16.31 9.03
N ALA A 14 30.54 16.23 7.99
CA ALA A 14 29.11 16.57 8.10
C ALA A 14 28.36 15.55 8.96
N VAL A 15 28.64 14.26 8.79
CA VAL A 15 28.03 13.16 9.56
C VAL A 15 28.40 13.27 11.05
N SER A 16 29.66 13.51 11.40
CA SER A 16 30.06 13.65 12.81
C SER A 16 29.42 14.86 13.51
N ARG A 17 29.16 15.96 12.79
CA ARG A 17 28.43 17.13 13.37
C ARG A 17 26.96 16.82 13.62
N LEU A 18 26.33 16.03 12.75
CA LEU A 18 24.95 15.58 12.89
C LEU A 18 24.77 14.62 14.08
N GLU A 19 25.75 13.75 14.32
CA GLU A 19 25.74 12.82 15.46
C GLU A 19 25.81 13.57 16.80
N LEU A 20 26.70 14.57 16.91
CA LEU A 20 26.85 15.41 18.11
C LEU A 20 25.60 16.24 18.46
N LEU A 21 24.84 16.67 17.45
CA LEU A 21 23.59 17.40 17.67
C LEU A 21 22.44 16.47 18.14
N SER A 22 22.53 15.17 17.86
CA SER A 22 21.52 14.20 18.26
C SER A 22 21.57 13.84 19.76
N GLU A 23 22.74 13.91 20.39
CA GLU A 23 22.92 13.55 21.81
C GLU A 23 22.34 14.59 22.79
N VAL A 24 22.13 15.83 22.35
CA VAL A 24 21.69 16.94 23.23
C VAL A 24 20.16 16.96 23.45
N SER A 25 19.38 16.22 22.66
CA SER A 25 17.89 16.30 22.70
C SER A 25 17.21 15.30 23.66
N HIS A 26 17.95 14.44 24.35
CA HIS A 26 17.35 13.48 25.31
C HIS A 26 17.41 13.98 26.76
N ARG A 27 16.40 14.78 27.14
CA ARG A 27 15.92 14.85 28.53
C ARG A 27 14.38 14.88 28.54
N PRO A 28 13.69 13.92 29.17
CA PRO A 28 12.24 13.85 29.11
C PRO A 28 11.60 14.75 30.18
N PRO A 29 10.48 15.45 29.88
CA PRO A 29 9.54 15.88 30.90
C PRO A 29 8.48 14.79 31.13
N GLU A 30 8.24 14.50 32.40
CA GLU A 30 7.19 13.63 32.89
C GLU A 30 5.79 14.21 32.61
N ASN A 31 4.91 13.34 32.09
CA ASN A 31 3.49 13.21 32.39
C ASN A 31 2.54 14.43 32.15
N CYS A 32 1.79 14.41 31.04
CA CYS A 32 0.31 14.41 31.06
C CYS A 32 -0.30 14.33 29.64
N GLY A 33 -1.28 13.44 29.45
CA GLY A 33 -2.32 13.57 28.43
C GLY A 33 -2.21 12.61 27.25
N GLU A 34 -2.74 11.39 27.42
CA GLU A 34 -3.22 10.59 26.29
C GLU A 34 -4.20 11.40 25.45
N LEU A 35 -3.86 11.63 24.18
CA LEU A 35 -4.83 11.72 23.09
C LEU A 35 -4.40 10.75 22.00
N ASN A 36 -5.02 9.58 22.08
CA ASN A 36 -5.05 8.56 21.04
C ASN A 36 -5.51 9.14 19.70
N GLY A 37 -4.73 8.85 18.67
CA GLY A 37 -5.08 9.09 17.26
C GLY A 37 -4.29 8.19 16.31
N VAL A 38 -3.90 6.99 16.74
CA VAL A 38 -3.41 5.94 15.85
C VAL A 38 -4.65 5.25 15.25
N ASN A 39 -4.97 5.56 14.00
CA ASN A 39 -5.77 4.68 13.16
C ASN A 39 -5.18 4.70 11.74
N GLY A 40 -4.23 3.80 11.51
CA GLY A 40 -3.93 3.34 10.15
C GLY A 40 -5.07 2.44 9.71
N GLY A 41 -5.97 2.97 8.88
CA GLY A 41 -7.04 2.18 8.27
C GLY A 41 -6.47 1.08 7.37
N VAL A 42 -7.18 -0.06 7.32
CA VAL A 42 -6.89 -1.17 6.42
C VAL A 42 -7.32 -0.78 5.00
N ALA A 43 -6.64 -1.27 3.95
CA ALA A 43 -6.99 -0.89 2.57
C ALA A 43 -8.46 -1.22 2.24
N PRO A 44 -9.18 -0.42 1.43
CA PRO A 44 -10.60 -0.66 1.14
C PRO A 44 -10.91 -2.05 0.58
N SER A 45 -10.00 -2.61 -0.23
CA SER A 45 -10.13 -3.98 -0.74
C SER A 45 -9.98 -5.04 0.36
N VAL A 46 -9.20 -4.79 1.41
CA VAL A 46 -9.07 -5.72 2.52
C VAL A 46 -10.27 -5.59 3.45
N GLU A 47 -10.77 -4.37 3.68
CA GLU A 47 -12.01 -4.16 4.44
C GLU A 47 -13.24 -4.80 3.76
N ALA A 48 -13.32 -4.71 2.43
CA ALA A 48 -14.37 -5.37 1.66
C ALA A 48 -14.27 -6.90 1.75
N PHE A 49 -13.05 -7.45 1.73
CA PHE A 49 -12.84 -8.88 1.95
C PHE A 49 -13.19 -9.31 3.38
N ASP A 50 -12.90 -8.48 4.38
CA ASP A 50 -13.28 -8.71 5.78
C ASP A 50 -14.79 -8.79 5.94
N LYS A 51 -15.55 -7.93 5.24
CA LYS A 51 -17.02 -8.02 5.19
C LYS A 51 -17.48 -9.33 4.55
N LEU A 52 -16.83 -9.78 3.48
CA LEU A 52 -17.16 -11.07 2.85
C LEU A 52 -16.92 -12.23 3.83
N MET A 53 -15.80 -12.23 4.55
CA MET A 53 -15.49 -13.26 5.55
C MET A 53 -16.47 -13.24 6.73
N ASN A 54 -16.72 -12.06 7.30
CA ASN A 54 -17.55 -11.90 8.50
C ASN A 54 -19.04 -12.13 8.25
N ASN A 55 -19.49 -12.05 6.99
CA ASN A 55 -20.88 -12.29 6.62
C ASN A 55 -21.05 -13.67 5.95
N MET A 56 -20.42 -13.85 4.78
CA MET A 56 -20.72 -14.98 3.89
C MET A 56 -20.04 -16.26 4.37
N VAL A 57 -18.74 -16.19 4.67
CA VAL A 57 -17.98 -17.33 5.19
C VAL A 57 -18.49 -17.71 6.59
N ALA A 58 -18.80 -16.72 7.44
CA ALA A 58 -19.37 -16.95 8.75
C ALA A 58 -20.74 -17.68 8.69
N GLU A 59 -21.64 -17.28 7.79
CA GLU A 59 -22.92 -17.97 7.63
C GLU A 59 -22.73 -19.40 7.10
N PHE A 60 -21.82 -19.62 6.14
CA PHE A 60 -21.45 -20.96 5.69
C PHE A 60 -20.89 -21.85 6.81
N LEU A 61 -20.00 -21.33 7.66
CA LEU A 61 -19.48 -22.05 8.82
C LEU A 61 -20.60 -22.45 9.78
N LYS A 62 -21.52 -21.52 10.06
CA LYS A 62 -22.68 -21.78 10.91
C LYS A 62 -23.56 -22.90 10.36
N LYS A 63 -23.84 -22.90 9.05
CA LYS A 63 -24.62 -23.99 8.42
C LYS A 63 -23.85 -25.31 8.43
N SER A 64 -22.54 -25.28 8.22
CA SER A 64 -21.69 -26.48 8.23
C SER A 64 -21.64 -27.13 9.61
N LYS A 65 -21.53 -26.32 10.66
CA LYS A 65 -21.59 -26.76 12.06
C LYS A 65 -22.92 -27.44 12.43
N ILE A 66 -24.02 -27.00 11.83
CA ILE A 66 -25.33 -27.66 12.03
C ILE A 66 -25.35 -29.07 11.43
N LEU A 67 -24.66 -29.28 10.30
CA LEU A 67 -24.55 -30.59 9.65
C LEU A 67 -23.53 -31.51 10.34
N ALA A 68 -22.55 -30.92 11.05
CA ALA A 68 -21.52 -31.58 11.84
C ALA A 68 -20.65 -32.57 11.04
N GLY A 69 -19.77 -33.30 11.72
CA GLY A 69 -18.92 -34.34 11.14
C GLY A 69 -18.00 -33.80 10.05
N ASP A 70 -17.83 -34.57 8.96
CA ASP A 70 -16.90 -34.22 7.87
C ASP A 70 -17.19 -32.84 7.26
N VAL A 71 -18.46 -32.40 7.23
CA VAL A 71 -18.86 -31.11 6.65
C VAL A 71 -18.37 -29.95 7.51
N GLU A 72 -18.46 -30.07 8.83
CA GLU A 72 -17.94 -29.06 9.77
C GLU A 72 -16.41 -28.98 9.67
N THR A 73 -15.71 -30.12 9.73
CA THR A 73 -14.25 -30.16 9.59
C THR A 73 -13.80 -29.56 8.26
N HIS A 74 -14.46 -29.90 7.16
CA HIS A 74 -14.08 -29.37 5.84
C HIS A 74 -14.32 -27.87 5.74
N ALA A 75 -15.37 -27.36 6.39
CA ALA A 75 -15.66 -25.92 6.45
C ALA A 75 -14.62 -25.14 7.27
N GLU A 76 -14.12 -25.69 8.38
CA GLU A 76 -13.04 -25.07 9.15
C GLU A 76 -11.75 -24.94 8.31
N MET A 77 -11.43 -25.95 7.50
CA MET A 77 -10.30 -25.88 6.57
C MET A 77 -10.48 -24.77 5.53
N VAL A 78 -11.70 -24.63 4.98
CA VAL A 78 -12.05 -23.51 4.07
C VAL A 78 -11.87 -22.18 4.78
N HIS A 79 -12.30 -22.03 6.03
CA HIS A 79 -12.10 -20.80 6.80
C HIS A 79 -10.61 -20.45 6.94
N SER A 80 -9.76 -21.42 7.28
CA SER A 80 -8.30 -21.23 7.33
C SER A 80 -7.72 -20.82 5.97
N ALA A 81 -8.24 -21.35 4.86
CA ALA A 81 -7.81 -20.95 3.52
C ALA A 81 -8.20 -19.49 3.20
N PHE A 82 -9.40 -19.05 3.58
CA PHE A 82 -9.82 -17.65 3.46
C PHE A 82 -9.00 -16.72 4.35
N GLN A 83 -8.62 -17.14 5.56
CA GLN A 83 -7.70 -16.37 6.42
C GLN A 83 -6.31 -16.21 5.79
N ALA A 84 -5.77 -17.27 5.18
CA ALA A 84 -4.52 -17.20 4.45
C ALA A 84 -4.62 -16.24 3.24
N GLN A 85 -5.74 -16.30 2.50
CA GLN A 85 -6.00 -15.37 1.41
C GLN A 85 -6.11 -13.91 1.88
N ARG A 86 -6.80 -13.66 3.00
CA ARG A 86 -6.86 -12.32 3.61
C ARG A 86 -5.48 -11.79 3.97
N ALA A 87 -4.63 -12.63 4.59
CA ALA A 87 -3.26 -12.25 4.93
C ALA A 87 -2.45 -11.88 3.67
N PHE A 88 -2.63 -12.64 2.59
CA PHE A 88 -2.02 -12.33 1.30
C PHE A 88 -2.54 -11.03 0.69
N LEU A 89 -3.86 -10.78 0.72
CA LEU A 89 -4.46 -9.53 0.23
C LEU A 89 -3.97 -8.31 1.04
N LEU A 90 -3.82 -8.46 2.35
CA LEU A 90 -3.23 -7.42 3.20
C LEU A 90 -1.79 -7.11 2.79
N MET A 91 -0.98 -8.15 2.60
CA MET A 91 0.39 -8.01 2.11
C MET A 91 0.41 -7.34 0.73
N ALA A 92 -0.36 -7.84 -0.24
CA ALA A 92 -0.46 -7.23 -1.57
C ALA A 92 -0.96 -5.78 -1.52
N SER A 93 -1.79 -5.40 -0.54
CA SER A 93 -2.22 -4.00 -0.36
C SER A 93 -1.13 -3.06 0.17
N GLN A 94 -0.04 -3.62 0.70
CA GLN A 94 1.07 -2.87 1.30
C GLN A 94 2.33 -2.87 0.45
N TYR A 95 2.53 -3.91 -0.37
CA TYR A 95 3.76 -4.11 -1.15
C TYR A 95 3.49 -4.11 -2.65
N GLN A 96 4.50 -3.72 -3.44
CA GLN A 96 4.49 -3.88 -4.89
C GLN A 96 4.58 -5.36 -5.28
N GLN A 97 4.18 -5.66 -6.51
CA GLN A 97 4.31 -7.00 -7.07
C GLN A 97 5.78 -7.43 -7.11
N PRO A 98 6.16 -8.52 -6.41
CA PRO A 98 7.51 -9.06 -6.46
C PRO A 98 7.86 -9.66 -7.83
N GLN A 99 9.13 -10.03 -8.02
CA GLN A 99 9.56 -10.82 -9.18
C GLN A 99 8.83 -12.17 -9.21
N GLU A 100 8.63 -12.73 -10.40
CA GLU A 100 7.75 -13.90 -10.64
C GLU A 100 8.12 -15.13 -9.79
N ASN A 101 9.42 -15.35 -9.56
CA ASN A 101 9.93 -16.42 -8.70
C ASN A 101 9.53 -16.23 -7.22
N ASP A 102 9.50 -15.00 -6.74
CA ASP A 102 9.13 -14.66 -5.36
C ASP A 102 7.62 -14.74 -5.15
N VAL A 103 6.83 -14.36 -6.16
CA VAL A 103 5.36 -14.51 -6.14
C VAL A 103 4.96 -15.97 -5.94
N THR A 104 5.64 -16.90 -6.64
CA THR A 104 5.38 -18.34 -6.49
C THR A 104 5.62 -18.83 -5.07
N ALA A 105 6.69 -18.36 -4.42
CA ALA A 105 6.97 -18.69 -3.03
C ALA A 105 5.91 -18.12 -2.07
N LEU A 106 5.43 -16.90 -2.31
CA LEU A 106 4.40 -16.25 -1.50
C LEU A 106 3.02 -16.92 -1.65
N LEU A 107 2.73 -17.54 -2.79
CA LEU A 107 1.48 -18.27 -3.05
C LEU A 107 1.43 -19.67 -2.41
N LYS A 108 2.58 -20.18 -1.96
CA LYS A 108 2.71 -21.53 -1.40
C LYS A 108 1.74 -21.82 -0.24
N PRO A 109 1.57 -20.94 0.77
CA PRO A 109 0.67 -21.21 1.89
C PRO A 109 -0.80 -21.39 1.46
N ILE A 110 -1.26 -20.64 0.46
CA ILE A 110 -2.62 -20.77 -0.06
C ILE A 110 -2.76 -22.06 -0.88
N SER A 111 -1.74 -22.38 -1.69
CA SER A 111 -1.71 -23.60 -2.49
C SER A 111 -1.75 -24.86 -1.62
N GLU A 112 -0.98 -24.86 -0.51
CA GLU A 112 -1.00 -25.95 0.48
C GLU A 112 -2.38 -26.11 1.13
N LYS A 113 -3.05 -25.00 1.48
CA LYS A 113 -4.42 -25.05 2.03
C LYS A 113 -5.43 -25.60 1.04
N ILE A 114 -5.35 -25.20 -0.23
CA ILE A 114 -6.18 -25.77 -1.31
C ILE A 114 -5.96 -27.29 -1.40
N GLN A 115 -4.70 -27.73 -1.44
CA GLN A 115 -4.36 -29.14 -1.54
C GLN A 115 -4.83 -29.94 -0.30
N GLU A 116 -4.73 -29.36 0.90
CA GLU A 116 -5.21 -29.94 2.15
C GLU A 116 -6.71 -30.26 2.07
N ILE A 117 -7.50 -29.30 1.59
CA ILE A 117 -8.96 -29.39 1.42
C ILE A 117 -9.31 -30.46 0.37
N GLN A 118 -8.59 -30.52 -0.74
CA GLN A 118 -8.80 -31.56 -1.76
C GLN A 118 -8.47 -32.95 -1.24
N THR A 119 -7.32 -33.09 -0.56
CA THR A 119 -6.86 -34.34 0.04
C THR A 119 -7.83 -34.84 1.11
N PHE A 120 -8.44 -33.94 1.88
CA PHE A 120 -9.46 -34.32 2.87
C PHE A 120 -10.62 -35.07 2.23
N ARG A 121 -11.15 -34.56 1.10
CA ARG A 121 -12.22 -35.25 0.37
C ARG A 121 -11.76 -36.60 -0.19
N GLU A 122 -10.54 -36.70 -0.69
CA GLU A 122 -9.99 -37.94 -1.22
C GLU A 122 -9.80 -39.03 -0.16
N LYS A 123 -9.41 -38.65 1.06
CA LYS A 123 -9.28 -39.57 2.21
C LYS A 123 -10.65 -40.02 2.74
N ASN A 124 -11.69 -39.23 2.52
CA ASN A 124 -13.05 -39.48 3.02
C ASN A 124 -14.04 -39.90 1.91
N ARG A 125 -13.59 -40.73 0.96
CA ARG A 125 -14.43 -41.24 -0.15
C ARG A 125 -15.65 -42.04 0.28
N GLY A 126 -15.63 -42.63 1.48
CA GLY A 126 -16.75 -43.36 2.07
C GLY A 126 -17.75 -42.48 2.83
N SER A 127 -17.55 -41.16 2.89
CA SER A 127 -18.41 -40.25 3.63
C SER A 127 -19.84 -40.28 3.11
N THR A 128 -20.83 -40.31 4.01
CA THR A 128 -22.24 -40.13 3.64
C THR A 128 -22.52 -38.72 3.11
N MET A 129 -21.63 -37.76 3.40
CA MET A 129 -21.70 -36.37 2.95
C MET A 129 -20.79 -36.09 1.75
N PHE A 130 -20.40 -37.13 1.00
CA PHE A 130 -19.40 -37.00 -0.07
C PHE A 130 -19.71 -35.97 -1.16
N ASN A 131 -20.98 -35.73 -1.49
CA ASN A 131 -21.36 -34.66 -2.44
C ASN A 131 -21.09 -33.26 -1.88
N HIS A 132 -21.18 -33.05 -0.56
CA HIS A 132 -20.79 -31.80 0.10
C HIS A 132 -19.29 -31.59 0.01
N LEU A 133 -18.52 -32.64 0.36
CA LEU A 133 -17.06 -32.59 0.27
C LEU A 133 -16.57 -32.39 -1.17
N SER A 134 -17.27 -32.99 -2.15
CA SER A 134 -16.95 -32.82 -3.57
C SER A 134 -17.28 -31.42 -4.07
N ALA A 135 -18.41 -30.84 -3.64
CA ALA A 135 -18.70 -29.43 -3.94
C ALA A 135 -17.57 -28.52 -3.44
N VAL A 136 -17.03 -28.79 -2.24
CA VAL A 136 -15.95 -27.98 -1.66
C VAL A 136 -14.61 -28.18 -2.36
N SER A 137 -14.16 -29.42 -2.49
CA SER A 137 -12.84 -29.74 -3.04
C SER A 137 -12.68 -29.38 -4.52
N GLU A 138 -13.76 -29.42 -5.30
CA GLU A 138 -13.72 -29.16 -6.73
C GLU A 138 -13.82 -27.65 -7.05
N SER A 139 -14.29 -26.82 -6.12
CA SER A 139 -14.36 -25.37 -6.31
C SER A 139 -13.40 -24.55 -5.47
N ILE A 140 -12.79 -25.12 -4.42
CA ILE A 140 -11.78 -24.40 -3.61
C ILE A 140 -10.58 -23.86 -4.41
N PRO A 141 -10.17 -24.42 -5.57
CA PRO A 141 -9.16 -23.77 -6.42
C PRO A 141 -9.52 -22.35 -6.86
N ALA A 142 -10.78 -21.92 -6.70
CA ALA A 142 -11.19 -20.53 -6.85
C ALA A 142 -10.32 -19.55 -6.07
N LEU A 143 -9.81 -19.92 -4.89
CA LEU A 143 -8.91 -19.06 -4.10
C LEU A 143 -7.58 -18.77 -4.81
N GLY A 144 -7.22 -19.56 -5.81
CA GLY A 144 -6.08 -19.33 -6.71
C GLY A 144 -6.26 -18.17 -7.68
N TRP A 145 -7.41 -17.48 -7.70
CA TRP A 145 -7.67 -16.34 -8.58
C TRP A 145 -6.61 -15.23 -8.47
N ILE A 146 -5.95 -15.11 -7.32
CA ILE A 146 -4.87 -14.14 -7.06
C ILE A 146 -3.66 -14.30 -8.00
N ALA A 147 -3.51 -15.47 -8.64
CA ALA A 147 -2.48 -15.75 -9.65
C ALA A 147 -3.04 -15.66 -11.09
N VAL A 148 -4.32 -15.31 -11.26
CA VAL A 148 -5.00 -15.31 -12.57
C VAL A 148 -5.08 -13.89 -13.11
N SER A 149 -4.53 -13.71 -14.30
CA SER A 149 -4.60 -12.48 -15.09
C SER A 149 -4.82 -12.84 -16.57
N PRO A 150 -5.62 -12.08 -17.34
CA PRO A 150 -6.33 -10.85 -16.97
C PRO A 150 -7.79 -11.08 -16.54
N LYS A 151 -8.22 -12.33 -16.31
CA LYS A 151 -9.65 -12.70 -16.11
C LYS A 151 -9.91 -13.48 -14.82
N PRO A 152 -9.59 -12.94 -13.63
CA PRO A 152 -9.83 -13.64 -12.35
C PRO A 152 -11.32 -13.87 -12.04
N GLY A 153 -12.21 -12.94 -12.40
CA GLY A 153 -13.66 -13.09 -12.19
C GLY A 153 -14.25 -14.29 -12.93
N PRO A 154 -14.05 -14.40 -14.26
CA PRO A 154 -14.46 -15.58 -15.03
C PRO A 154 -13.89 -16.90 -14.49
N TYR A 155 -12.65 -16.92 -14.02
CA TYR A 155 -12.06 -18.10 -13.39
C TYR A 155 -12.82 -18.56 -12.14
N VAL A 156 -13.16 -17.64 -11.23
CA VAL A 156 -13.96 -17.98 -10.03
C VAL A 156 -15.36 -18.47 -10.44
N LYS A 157 -15.94 -17.93 -11.52
CA LYS A 157 -17.22 -18.40 -12.04
C LYS A 157 -17.17 -19.86 -12.46
N GLU A 158 -16.13 -20.28 -13.19
CA GLU A 158 -15.97 -21.68 -13.61
C GLU A 158 -15.86 -22.62 -12.41
N MET A 159 -15.16 -22.20 -11.36
CA MET A 159 -15.08 -22.95 -10.11
C MET A 159 -16.44 -23.04 -9.40
N ASN A 160 -17.23 -21.97 -9.42
CA ASN A 160 -18.60 -22.00 -8.89
C ASN A 160 -19.53 -22.91 -9.70
N ASP A 161 -19.35 -22.99 -11.02
CA ASP A 161 -20.10 -23.91 -11.88
C ASP A 161 -19.76 -25.38 -11.52
N ALA A 162 -18.50 -25.67 -11.17
CA ALA A 162 -18.09 -26.97 -10.62
C ALA A 162 -18.73 -27.27 -9.25
N ALA A 163 -18.77 -26.30 -8.33
CA ALA A 163 -19.50 -26.46 -7.07
C ALA A 163 -20.98 -26.79 -7.33
N THR A 164 -21.61 -26.06 -8.24
CA THR A 164 -23.03 -26.19 -8.60
C THR A 164 -23.39 -27.60 -9.07
N PHE A 165 -22.49 -28.26 -9.80
CA PHE A 165 -22.70 -29.64 -10.23
C PHE A 165 -22.94 -30.60 -9.05
N TYR A 166 -22.14 -30.49 -7.99
CA TYR A 166 -22.26 -31.35 -6.80
C TYR A 166 -23.35 -30.88 -5.84
N THR A 167 -23.51 -29.57 -5.66
CA THR A 167 -24.59 -29.06 -4.81
C THR A 167 -25.98 -29.35 -5.38
N ASN A 168 -26.14 -29.44 -6.72
CA ASN A 168 -27.38 -29.91 -7.32
C ASN A 168 -27.72 -31.37 -6.93
N ARG A 169 -26.70 -32.21 -6.69
CA ARG A 169 -26.92 -33.58 -6.17
C ARG A 169 -27.36 -33.54 -4.71
N VAL A 170 -26.73 -32.69 -3.90
CA VAL A 170 -27.20 -32.44 -2.52
C VAL A 170 -28.65 -31.97 -2.51
N LEU A 171 -29.00 -30.99 -3.34
CA LEU A 171 -30.38 -30.51 -3.44
C LEU A 171 -31.33 -31.62 -3.89
N LYS A 172 -30.93 -32.47 -4.85
CA LYS A 172 -31.74 -33.60 -5.28
C LYS A 172 -32.07 -34.55 -4.12
N ASP A 173 -31.09 -34.84 -3.28
CA ASP A 173 -31.22 -35.81 -2.19
C ASP A 173 -31.96 -35.25 -0.97
N TYR A 174 -31.85 -33.93 -0.71
CA TYR A 174 -32.31 -33.33 0.55
C TYR A 174 -33.45 -32.30 0.44
N LYS A 175 -33.79 -31.78 -0.75
CA LYS A 175 -34.75 -30.66 -0.90
C LYS A 175 -36.16 -30.88 -0.33
N HIS A 176 -36.57 -32.14 -0.13
CA HIS A 176 -37.89 -32.49 0.40
C HIS A 176 -37.81 -33.24 1.75
N SER A 177 -36.61 -33.43 2.29
CA SER A 177 -36.38 -34.19 3.52
C SER A 177 -35.74 -33.32 4.60
N ASP A 178 -34.58 -32.71 4.32
CA ASP A 178 -33.84 -31.92 5.30
C ASP A 178 -33.36 -30.60 4.70
N LEU A 179 -34.05 -29.52 5.09
CA LEU A 179 -33.80 -28.17 4.60
C LEU A 179 -32.45 -27.59 5.07
N ARG A 180 -31.82 -28.17 6.09
CA ARG A 180 -30.50 -27.72 6.58
C ARG A 180 -29.43 -27.83 5.49
N HIS A 181 -29.52 -28.88 4.66
CA HIS A 181 -28.64 -29.06 3.51
C HIS A 181 -28.91 -28.05 2.39
N VAL A 182 -30.19 -27.68 2.18
CA VAL A 182 -30.58 -26.65 1.21
C VAL A 182 -30.00 -25.29 1.62
N ASP A 183 -30.10 -24.94 2.90
CA ASP A 183 -29.53 -23.72 3.45
C ASP A 183 -28.01 -23.70 3.34
N TRP A 184 -27.35 -24.84 3.60
CA TRP A 184 -25.92 -25.00 3.42
C TRP A 184 -25.48 -24.81 1.96
N VAL A 185 -26.22 -25.37 1.00
CA VAL A 185 -25.93 -25.20 -0.44
C VAL A 185 -26.02 -23.72 -0.82
N LYS A 186 -27.06 -23.03 -0.37
CA LYS A 186 -27.25 -21.60 -0.66
C LYS A 186 -26.13 -20.76 -0.07
N SER A 187 -25.76 -20.98 1.19
CA SER A 187 -24.68 -20.21 1.83
C SER A 187 -23.34 -20.48 1.16
N TYR A 188 -23.07 -21.72 0.75
CA TYR A 188 -21.83 -22.08 0.08
C TYR A 188 -21.67 -21.41 -1.30
N LEU A 189 -22.68 -21.50 -2.16
CA LEU A 189 -22.64 -20.87 -3.49
C LEU A 189 -22.61 -19.33 -3.41
N ASN A 190 -23.15 -18.77 -2.34
CA ASN A 190 -23.12 -17.32 -2.13
C ASN A 190 -21.70 -16.79 -1.91
N ILE A 191 -20.81 -17.56 -1.26
CA ILE A 191 -19.40 -17.18 -1.09
C ILE A 191 -18.75 -16.87 -2.44
N TRP A 192 -18.95 -17.74 -3.43
CA TRP A 192 -18.33 -17.60 -4.75
C TRP A 192 -18.95 -16.47 -5.58
N SER A 193 -20.24 -16.21 -5.38
CA SER A 193 -20.94 -15.11 -6.04
C SER A 193 -20.44 -13.76 -5.51
N GLU A 194 -20.32 -13.63 -4.19
CA GLU A 194 -19.79 -12.44 -3.52
C GLU A 194 -18.30 -12.25 -3.79
N LEU A 195 -17.52 -13.34 -3.88
CA LEU A 195 -16.11 -13.26 -4.26
C LEU A 195 -15.93 -12.75 -5.70
N GLN A 196 -16.79 -13.15 -6.63
CA GLN A 196 -16.79 -12.59 -7.99
C GLN A 196 -17.12 -11.10 -8.00
N ALA A 197 -18.10 -10.67 -7.20
CA ALA A 197 -18.44 -9.26 -7.07
C ALA A 197 -17.27 -8.45 -6.50
N TYR A 198 -16.64 -8.96 -5.43
CA TYR A 198 -15.43 -8.40 -4.83
C TYR A 198 -14.29 -8.24 -5.84
N ILE A 199 -13.98 -9.30 -6.60
CA ILE A 199 -12.92 -9.27 -7.62
C ILE A 199 -13.26 -8.25 -8.71
N LYS A 200 -14.52 -8.19 -9.15
CA LYS A 200 -14.94 -7.25 -10.18
C LYS A 200 -14.75 -5.79 -9.72
N GLU A 201 -14.99 -5.51 -8.45
CA GLU A 201 -14.89 -4.16 -7.87
C GLU A 201 -13.44 -3.73 -7.60
N HIS A 202 -12.60 -4.61 -7.07
CA HIS A 202 -11.26 -4.24 -6.58
C HIS A 202 -10.08 -4.79 -7.40
N HIS A 203 -10.30 -5.85 -8.19
CA HIS A 203 -9.27 -6.67 -8.82
C HIS A 203 -9.65 -7.12 -10.24
N THR A 204 -10.32 -6.24 -11.00
CA THR A 204 -11.03 -6.57 -12.25
C THR A 204 -10.17 -7.34 -13.27
N THR A 205 -8.89 -6.98 -13.40
CA THR A 205 -7.95 -7.56 -14.38
C THR A 205 -6.85 -8.39 -13.74
N GLY A 206 -6.95 -8.72 -12.45
CA GLY A 206 -5.90 -9.39 -11.70
C GLY A 206 -5.75 -8.79 -10.31
N LEU A 207 -4.96 -9.46 -9.45
CA LEU A 207 -4.66 -8.95 -8.13
C LEU A 207 -3.99 -7.57 -8.23
N THR A 208 -4.50 -6.63 -7.45
CA THR A 208 -4.00 -5.26 -7.38
C THR A 208 -3.00 -5.18 -6.24
N TRP A 209 -1.73 -5.00 -6.59
CA TRP A 209 -0.65 -4.75 -5.63
C TRP A 209 -0.58 -3.27 -5.27
N SER A 210 0.01 -2.96 -4.11
CA SER A 210 0.30 -1.59 -3.70
C SER A 210 1.19 -0.92 -4.74
N LYS A 211 0.91 0.34 -5.01
CA LYS A 211 1.73 1.16 -5.91
C LYS A 211 2.79 1.97 -5.16
N THR A 212 2.82 1.90 -3.82
CA THR A 212 3.61 2.80 -2.97
C THR A 212 4.76 2.06 -2.28
N GLU A 213 5.96 2.63 -2.39
CA GLU A 213 7.15 2.19 -1.68
C GLU A 213 7.05 2.63 -0.21
N TYR A 214 7.06 1.67 0.73
CA TYR A 214 7.39 1.92 2.12
C TYR A 214 8.84 1.47 2.34
N GLN A 215 9.71 2.41 2.70
CA GLN A 215 11.15 2.17 2.88
C GLN A 215 11.62 2.76 4.21
N GLU A 216 12.36 1.97 4.99
CA GLU A 216 12.94 2.36 6.27
C GLU A 216 14.44 2.00 6.27
N ASP A 217 15.30 2.95 6.65
CA ASP A 217 16.77 2.81 6.73
C ASP A 217 17.43 2.32 5.41
N ARG A 218 16.96 2.77 4.24
CA ARG A 218 17.54 2.44 2.91
C ARG A 218 17.99 3.68 2.17
N ASN A 219 19.27 3.74 1.82
CA ASN A 219 19.90 4.89 1.14
C ASN A 219 20.34 4.59 -0.31
N ASP A 220 20.09 3.39 -0.80
CA ASP A 220 20.52 2.85 -2.10
C ASP A 220 19.37 2.65 -3.09
N LEU A 221 18.21 3.26 -2.85
CA LEU A 221 17.02 3.07 -3.67
C LEU A 221 17.14 3.85 -4.97
N VAL A 222 17.08 3.16 -6.11
CA VAL A 222 17.17 3.77 -7.44
C VAL A 222 16.06 3.25 -8.36
N ILE A 223 15.17 4.14 -8.79
CA ILE A 223 14.24 3.90 -9.89
C ILE A 223 14.95 4.35 -11.18
N SER A 224 15.38 3.36 -11.97
CA SER A 224 16.27 3.60 -13.12
C SER A 224 15.52 3.95 -14.41
N GLU A 225 14.29 3.45 -14.57
CA GLU A 225 13.48 3.64 -15.77
C GLU A 225 12.11 4.22 -15.37
N THR A 226 11.83 5.46 -15.79
CA THR A 226 10.54 6.13 -15.58
C THR A 226 9.91 6.52 -16.92
N GLU A 227 8.59 6.56 -16.97
CA GLU A 227 7.82 6.95 -18.16
C GLU A 227 7.04 8.26 -17.92
N LEU A 228 6.85 9.04 -19.00
CA LEU A 228 6.17 10.34 -18.98
C LEU A 228 4.76 10.35 -18.38
N LYS A 229 4.06 9.21 -18.40
CA LYS A 229 2.69 9.08 -17.89
C LYS A 229 2.63 8.61 -16.44
N GLN A 230 3.75 8.19 -15.87
CA GLN A 230 3.79 7.65 -14.52
C GLN A 230 3.65 8.77 -13.50
N VAL A 231 3.09 8.43 -12.34
CA VAL A 231 2.99 9.29 -11.17
C VAL A 231 3.57 8.50 -10.01
N ALA A 232 4.53 9.08 -9.30
CA ALA A 232 5.13 8.45 -8.13
C ALA A 232 4.48 8.96 -6.85
N TYR A 233 4.18 8.05 -5.93
CA TYR A 233 3.66 8.36 -4.61
C TYR A 233 4.53 7.66 -3.56
N ILE A 234 5.30 8.46 -2.83
CA ILE A 234 6.25 8.05 -1.82
C ILE A 234 5.57 8.27 -0.47
N PHE A 235 5.38 7.20 0.30
CA PHE A 235 4.55 7.26 1.49
C PHE A 235 5.22 6.66 2.71
N LYS A 236 5.23 7.40 3.81
CA LYS A 236 5.75 6.95 5.12
C LYS A 236 7.21 6.47 5.11
N CYS A 237 8.01 6.86 4.12
CA CYS A 237 9.43 6.57 4.14
C CYS A 237 10.12 7.27 5.31
N ASN A 238 11.01 6.55 5.98
CA ASN A 238 11.71 7.03 7.17
C ASN A 238 13.22 6.80 7.02
N LYS A 239 14.04 7.83 7.27
CA LYS A 239 15.52 7.73 7.22
C LYS A 239 16.03 7.06 5.94
N SER A 240 15.52 7.51 4.80
CA SER A 240 15.79 6.84 3.52
C SER A 240 16.07 7.85 2.41
N THR A 241 16.78 7.40 1.37
CA THR A 241 17.09 8.20 0.18
C THR A 241 16.63 7.47 -1.06
N LEU A 242 15.87 8.16 -1.92
CA LEU A 242 15.38 7.64 -3.20
C LEU A 242 15.96 8.47 -4.36
N GLN A 243 16.53 7.78 -5.35
CA GLN A 243 16.93 8.38 -6.62
C GLN A 243 15.98 7.96 -7.73
N MET A 244 15.37 8.92 -8.41
CA MET A 244 14.48 8.71 -9.55
C MET A 244 15.10 9.26 -10.83
N LYS A 245 15.50 8.38 -11.73
CA LYS A 245 16.10 8.74 -13.01
C LYS A 245 15.03 8.82 -14.10
N GLY A 246 15.26 9.69 -15.09
CA GLY A 246 14.39 9.86 -16.26
C GLY A 246 13.39 10.99 -16.16
N LYS A 247 12.16 10.78 -16.64
CA LYS A 247 11.15 11.82 -16.73
C LYS A 247 9.76 11.29 -16.40
N ILE A 248 9.15 11.84 -15.35
CA ILE A 248 7.87 11.41 -14.80
C ILE A 248 6.83 12.55 -14.82
N ASN A 249 5.53 12.22 -14.75
CA ASN A 249 4.48 13.24 -14.74
C ASN A 249 4.46 14.06 -13.46
N SER A 250 4.39 13.40 -12.30
CA SER A 250 4.36 14.06 -10.98
C SER A 250 4.88 13.13 -9.90
N ILE A 251 5.33 13.73 -8.79
CA ILE A 251 5.83 13.02 -7.60
C ILE A 251 5.11 13.58 -6.37
N THR A 252 4.63 12.71 -5.49
CA THR A 252 4.08 13.10 -4.19
C THR A 252 4.84 12.40 -3.07
N ILE A 253 5.31 13.16 -2.09
CA ILE A 253 5.94 12.70 -0.85
C ILE A 253 4.93 12.96 0.27
N ASP A 254 4.45 11.91 0.94
CA ASP A 254 3.43 12.03 1.97
C ASP A 254 3.79 11.24 3.24
N ASN A 255 3.60 11.87 4.40
CA ASN A 255 3.91 11.31 5.72
C ASN A 255 5.36 10.81 5.89
N CYS A 256 6.33 11.31 5.12
CA CYS A 256 7.73 10.90 5.21
C CYS A 256 8.47 11.63 6.33
N LYS A 257 9.52 11.00 6.87
CA LYS A 257 10.39 11.58 7.90
C LYS A 257 11.85 11.34 7.58
N LYS A 258 12.71 12.37 7.68
CA LYS A 258 14.15 12.22 7.38
C LYS A 258 14.39 11.57 6.02
N PHE A 259 13.73 12.10 4.99
CA PHE A 259 13.69 11.46 3.68
C PHE A 259 14.29 12.38 2.61
N ALA A 260 15.14 11.81 1.77
CA ALA A 260 15.78 12.53 0.66
C ALA A 260 15.30 11.98 -0.69
N LEU A 261 14.93 12.87 -1.60
CA LEU A 261 14.56 12.54 -2.98
C LEU A 261 15.51 13.23 -3.97
N VAL A 262 16.17 12.48 -4.84
CA VAL A 262 16.92 13.03 -5.98
C VAL A 262 16.18 12.65 -7.25
N PHE A 263 15.84 13.61 -8.10
CA PHE A 263 15.10 13.30 -9.33
C PHE A 263 15.54 14.13 -10.54
N ASP A 264 15.40 13.55 -11.73
CA ASP A 264 15.78 14.19 -12.99
C ASP A 264 14.73 15.20 -13.45
N ASN A 265 13.65 14.76 -14.10
CA ASN A 265 12.66 15.64 -14.70
C ASN A 265 11.23 15.31 -14.26
N VAL A 266 10.47 16.35 -13.90
CA VAL A 266 9.04 16.26 -13.58
C VAL A 266 8.27 17.18 -14.52
N VAL A 267 7.24 16.64 -15.18
CA VAL A 267 6.44 17.39 -16.16
C VAL A 267 5.46 18.35 -15.49
N GLY A 268 4.87 17.92 -14.38
CA GLY A 268 3.83 18.66 -13.67
C GLY A 268 4.34 19.26 -12.37
N ILE A 269 4.18 18.52 -11.27
CA ILE A 269 4.40 19.03 -9.92
C ILE A 269 5.09 17.99 -9.04
N VAL A 270 5.90 18.49 -8.10
CA VAL A 270 6.34 17.72 -6.93
C VAL A 270 5.62 18.24 -5.70
N GLU A 271 4.91 17.36 -5.01
CA GLU A 271 4.15 17.69 -3.80
C GLU A 271 4.78 17.05 -2.57
N VAL A 272 4.95 17.80 -1.50
CA VAL A 272 5.33 17.30 -0.17
C VAL A 272 4.21 17.62 0.80
N ILE A 273 3.68 16.58 1.43
CA ILE A 273 2.49 16.67 2.28
C ILE A 273 2.76 15.97 3.60
N ASN A 274 2.32 16.57 4.72
CA ASN A 274 2.33 15.94 6.06
C ASN A 274 3.69 15.37 6.50
N SER A 275 4.80 15.91 6.01
CA SER A 275 6.12 15.30 6.16
C SER A 275 7.01 16.10 7.11
N LYS A 276 8.14 15.51 7.52
CA LYS A 276 9.11 16.18 8.39
C LYS A 276 10.55 15.90 7.97
N ASP A 277 11.39 16.92 7.95
CA ASP A 277 12.82 16.78 7.64
C ASP A 277 13.03 16.12 6.26
N ILE A 278 12.55 16.82 5.23
CA ILE A 278 12.58 16.40 3.84
C ILE A 278 13.68 17.17 3.10
N GLN A 279 14.43 16.44 2.28
CA GLN A 279 15.38 17.03 1.35
C GLN A 279 15.01 16.58 -0.07
N MET A 280 15.02 17.49 -1.03
CA MET A 280 14.85 17.12 -2.42
C MET A 280 15.86 17.83 -3.31
N GLN A 281 16.43 17.11 -4.27
CA GLN A 281 17.36 17.64 -5.24
C GLN A 281 16.84 17.40 -6.66
N VAL A 282 16.68 18.50 -7.38
CA VAL A 282 16.30 18.52 -8.79
C VAL A 282 17.57 18.47 -9.62
N MET A 283 17.69 17.50 -10.52
CA MET A 283 18.82 17.37 -11.44
C MET A 283 18.52 17.97 -12.83
N GLY A 284 17.25 17.92 -13.26
CA GLY A 284 16.76 18.49 -14.51
C GLY A 284 15.69 19.54 -14.25
N LYS A 285 14.52 19.47 -14.90
CA LYS A 285 13.48 20.50 -14.80
C LYS A 285 12.25 20.06 -13.97
N VAL A 286 11.69 21.00 -13.20
CA VAL A 286 10.38 20.90 -12.53
C VAL A 286 9.66 22.26 -12.59
N PRO A 287 8.40 22.33 -13.03
CA PRO A 287 7.65 23.59 -13.08
C PRO A 287 7.18 24.11 -11.72
N THR A 288 6.73 23.22 -10.84
CA THR A 288 6.12 23.60 -9.57
C THR A 288 6.50 22.62 -8.47
N ILE A 289 6.81 23.16 -7.29
CA ILE A 289 6.99 22.41 -6.05
C ILE A 289 6.00 22.96 -5.03
N SER A 290 5.17 22.08 -4.47
CA SER A 290 4.19 22.41 -3.45
C SER A 290 4.53 21.74 -2.12
N ILE A 291 4.62 22.54 -1.05
CA ILE A 291 5.00 22.09 0.30
C ILE A 291 3.85 22.40 1.26
N ASN A 292 3.10 21.37 1.66
CA ASN A 292 1.90 21.50 2.48
C ASN A 292 2.03 20.73 3.80
N LYS A 293 1.71 21.36 4.93
CA LYS A 293 1.70 20.74 6.26
C LYS A 293 3.01 19.98 6.55
N THR A 294 4.14 20.58 6.20
CA THR A 294 5.47 19.96 6.30
C THR A 294 6.41 20.83 7.13
N GLU A 295 7.21 20.21 7.99
CA GLU A 295 8.18 20.87 8.88
C GLU A 295 9.60 20.47 8.48
N GLY A 296 10.45 21.43 8.08
CA GLY A 296 11.81 21.17 7.63
C GLY A 296 11.82 20.62 6.21
N CYS A 297 11.91 21.49 5.20
CA CYS A 297 11.95 21.09 3.80
C CYS A 297 13.02 21.87 3.04
N HIS A 298 14.06 21.17 2.57
CA HIS A 298 15.17 21.76 1.81
C HIS A 298 15.09 21.34 0.35
N VAL A 299 15.00 22.32 -0.56
CA VAL A 299 14.84 22.10 -2.00
C VAL A 299 16.08 22.61 -2.73
N TYR A 300 16.86 21.70 -3.30
CA TYR A 300 18.04 22.01 -4.10
C TYR A 300 17.64 22.06 -5.57
N LEU A 301 17.61 23.25 -6.15
CA LEU A 301 17.25 23.44 -7.56
C LEU A 301 18.46 23.21 -8.48
N SER A 302 18.19 22.74 -9.70
CA SER A 302 19.17 22.74 -10.79
C SER A 302 19.23 24.12 -11.46
N GLU A 303 20.23 24.35 -12.31
CA GLU A 303 20.27 25.54 -13.20
C GLU A 303 19.08 25.57 -14.17
N ASP A 304 18.51 24.41 -14.51
CA ASP A 304 17.38 24.25 -15.43
C ASP A 304 16.00 24.42 -14.77
N ALA A 305 15.96 24.53 -13.43
CA ALA A 305 14.74 24.63 -12.63
C ALA A 305 14.62 25.96 -11.87
N LEU A 306 15.39 26.98 -12.25
CA LEU A 306 15.33 28.31 -11.63
C LEU A 306 13.99 29.04 -11.86
N ASP A 307 13.21 28.61 -12.86
CA ASP A 307 11.85 29.09 -13.12
C ASP A 307 10.77 28.33 -12.34
N CYS A 308 11.16 27.43 -11.42
CA CYS A 308 10.23 26.65 -10.60
C CYS A 308 9.43 27.54 -9.65
N GLU A 309 8.11 27.38 -9.66
CA GLU A 309 7.21 28.02 -8.71
C GLU A 309 7.17 27.23 -7.39
N ILE A 310 7.34 27.93 -6.27
CA ILE A 310 7.22 27.35 -4.93
C ILE A 310 5.88 27.78 -4.33
N VAL A 311 5.03 26.80 -4.02
CA VAL A 311 3.76 27.00 -3.34
C VAL A 311 3.84 26.37 -1.96
N SER A 312 3.50 27.10 -0.90
CA SER A 312 3.52 26.54 0.44
C SER A 312 2.25 26.86 1.23
N ALA A 313 1.87 25.95 2.12
CA ALA A 313 0.71 26.11 3.01
C ALA A 313 0.91 25.35 4.31
N LYS A 314 0.72 26.01 5.46
CA LYS A 314 0.83 25.39 6.80
C LYS A 314 2.15 24.64 7.01
N SER A 315 3.23 25.13 6.41
CA SER A 315 4.56 24.51 6.45
C SER A 315 5.56 25.45 7.10
N SER A 316 6.62 24.91 7.68
CA SER A 316 7.67 25.66 8.37
C SER A 316 9.07 25.10 8.10
N GLU A 317 10.10 25.89 8.39
CA GLU A 317 11.52 25.58 8.16
C GLU A 317 11.80 25.21 6.69
N MET A 318 11.28 26.02 5.76
CA MET A 318 11.43 25.79 4.32
C MET A 318 12.58 26.61 3.73
N ASN A 319 13.51 25.94 3.06
CA ASN A 319 14.66 26.58 2.42
C ASN A 319 14.80 26.14 0.96
N ILE A 320 14.98 27.11 0.06
CA ILE A 320 15.30 26.88 -1.35
C ILE A 320 16.79 27.17 -1.56
N LEU A 321 17.50 26.17 -2.04
CA LEU A 321 18.94 26.23 -2.31
C LEU A 321 19.16 26.45 -3.80
N ILE A 322 19.76 27.58 -4.12
CA ILE A 322 20.00 28.04 -5.50
C ILE A 322 21.48 27.82 -5.86
N PRO A 323 21.79 27.16 -6.99
CA PRO A 323 23.17 26.91 -7.41
C PRO A 323 23.88 28.22 -7.77
N GLN A 324 25.09 28.43 -7.23
CA GLN A 324 25.97 29.56 -7.52
C GLN A 324 27.43 29.11 -7.51
N GLY A 325 28.10 29.11 -8.67
CA GLY A 325 29.54 28.92 -8.76
C GLY A 325 30.06 27.57 -8.23
N GLY A 326 29.26 26.51 -8.33
CA GLY A 326 29.59 25.17 -7.86
C GLY A 326 29.23 24.89 -6.39
N ASP A 327 28.61 25.85 -5.71
CA ASP A 327 28.02 25.68 -4.37
C ASP A 327 26.52 26.07 -4.39
N TYR A 328 25.83 25.92 -3.27
CA TYR A 328 24.45 26.36 -3.09
C TYR A 328 24.34 27.53 -2.12
N ARG A 329 23.52 28.51 -2.49
CA ARG A 329 23.10 29.58 -1.58
C ARG A 329 21.68 29.31 -1.10
N GLU A 330 21.50 29.34 0.21
CA GLU A 330 20.23 29.08 0.87
C GLU A 330 19.36 30.34 0.94
N PHE A 331 18.07 30.18 0.62
CA PHE A 331 17.05 31.22 0.68
C PHE A 331 15.83 30.71 1.43
N PRO A 332 15.51 31.26 2.61
CA PRO A 332 14.33 30.84 3.36
C PRO A 332 13.05 31.29 2.65
N VAL A 333 12.05 30.41 2.58
CA VAL A 333 10.70 30.78 2.13
C VAL A 333 10.01 31.53 3.24
N PRO A 334 9.39 32.70 2.99
CA PRO A 334 8.68 33.42 4.05
C PRO A 334 7.52 32.64 4.65
N GLU A 335 7.48 32.60 5.97
CA GLU A 335 6.46 31.87 6.75
C GLU A 335 5.64 32.82 7.63
N GLN A 336 6.18 34.01 7.89
CA GLN A 336 5.51 35.08 8.60
C GLN A 336 5.05 36.15 7.62
N PHE A 337 3.76 36.47 7.68
CA PHE A 337 3.15 37.44 6.80
C PHE A 337 2.52 38.55 7.61
N LYS A 338 2.84 39.79 7.25
CA LYS A 338 2.19 40.98 7.78
C LYS A 338 1.00 41.31 6.89
N THR A 339 -0.19 41.33 7.49
CA THR A 339 -1.41 41.74 6.80
C THR A 339 -1.87 43.08 7.35
N THR A 340 -2.00 44.07 6.48
CA THR A 340 -2.49 45.41 6.83
C THR A 340 -3.73 45.77 6.03
N TRP A 341 -4.57 46.62 6.61
CA TRP A 341 -5.70 47.22 5.90
C TRP A 341 -5.25 48.52 5.23
N ASP A 342 -5.32 48.60 3.90
CA ASP A 342 -4.85 49.77 3.13
C ASP A 342 -5.89 50.89 2.98
N GLY A 343 -7.06 50.72 3.61
CA GLY A 343 -8.22 51.60 3.43
C GLY A 343 -9.30 51.01 2.51
N SER A 344 -8.97 49.98 1.72
CA SER A 344 -9.88 49.34 0.76
C SER A 344 -9.87 47.82 0.77
N LYS A 345 -8.71 47.21 1.02
CA LYS A 345 -8.51 45.76 1.02
C LYS A 345 -7.43 45.38 2.04
N LEU A 346 -7.38 44.08 2.32
CA LEU A 346 -6.26 43.49 3.03
C LEU A 346 -5.10 43.32 2.04
N VAL A 347 -3.92 43.81 2.43
CA VAL A 347 -2.66 43.65 1.71
C VAL A 347 -1.74 42.83 2.61
N THR A 348 -1.23 41.73 2.06
CA THR A 348 -0.35 40.80 2.77
C THR A 348 1.02 40.81 2.12
N GLU A 349 2.05 41.05 2.92
CA GLU A 349 3.45 41.01 2.53
C GLU A 349 4.23 40.06 3.46
N PRO A 350 5.32 39.42 2.99
CA PRO A 350 6.27 38.79 3.90
C PRO A 350 6.72 39.78 4.99
N ALA A 351 6.69 39.38 6.25
CA ALA A 351 7.33 40.17 7.30
C ALA A 351 8.83 40.19 7.03
N GLU A 352 9.52 41.33 7.23
CA GLU A 352 10.95 41.45 6.97
C GLU A 352 11.73 40.34 7.70
N ILE A 353 12.26 39.41 6.90
CA ILE A 353 13.23 38.42 7.36
C ILE A 353 14.57 39.15 7.26
N MET A 354 15.17 39.50 8.39
CA MET A 354 16.57 39.94 8.39
C MET A 354 17.41 38.79 7.80
N ALA A 355 17.85 38.98 6.56
CA ALA A 355 18.68 38.03 5.82
C ALA A 355 20.09 37.92 6.40
#